data_AF-A0A959N303-F1
#
_entry.id   AF-A0A959N303-F1
#
_cell.length_a   1.000
_cell.length_b   1.000
_cell.length_c   1.000
_cell.angle_alpha   90.00
_cell.angle_beta   90.00
_cell.angle_gamma   90.00
#
_symmetry.space_group_name_H-M   'P 1'
#
loop_
_entity.id
_entity.type
_entity.pdbx_description
1 polymer ?
#
loop_
_entity_poly.entity_id
_entity_poly.type
_entity_poly.pdbx_seq_one_letter_code
_entity_poly.pdbx_strand_id
1 'polypeptide(L)' 'MKTNLTLLSQIINSLNRDSFNRIVKKHKSDKHSKGINSWTHFVAMLFCQMAKANSIREIVYGL' A
#
# COMPACT_ATOMS: atom_id res chain seq x y z
N MET A 1 -24.03 -9.85 -6.32
CA MET A 1 -23.39 -9.07 -7.40
C MET A 1 -21.90 -9.38 -7.35
N LYS A 2 -21.32 -10.03 -8.37
CA LYS A 2 -19.88 -10.35 -8.40
C LYS A 2 -19.13 -9.07 -8.79
N THR A 3 -18.52 -8.40 -7.82
CA THR A 3 -17.69 -7.23 -8.06
C THR A 3 -16.42 -7.70 -8.78
N ASN A 4 -16.21 -7.32 -10.04
CA ASN A 4 -14.95 -7.57 -10.77
C ASN A 4 -13.86 -6.66 -10.20
N LEU A 5 -13.28 -7.07 -9.08
CA LEU A 5 -12.16 -6.40 -8.44
C LEU A 5 -10.86 -6.83 -9.11
N THR A 6 -9.96 -5.87 -9.33
CA THR A 6 -8.60 -6.16 -9.78
C THR A 6 -7.90 -7.09 -8.77
N LEU A 7 -6.93 -7.88 -9.22
CA LEU A 7 -6.15 -8.76 -8.35
C LEU A 7 -5.53 -7.98 -7.17
N LEU A 8 -5.05 -6.75 -7.42
CA LEU A 8 -4.54 -5.86 -6.38
C LEU A 8 -5.61 -5.56 -5.33
N SER A 9 -6.85 -5.25 -5.74
CA SER A 9 -7.95 -4.97 -4.83
C SER A 9 -8.35 -6.20 -4.01
N GLN A 10 -8.28 -7.40 -4.60
CA GLN A 10 -8.52 -8.65 -3.86
C GLN A 10 -7.46 -8.88 -2.77
N ILE A 11 -6.19 -8.68 -3.10
CA ILE A 11 -5.08 -8.80 -2.15
C ILE A 11 -5.25 -7.75 -1.04
N ILE A 12 -5.50 -6.49 -1.37
CA ILE A 12 -5.70 -5.43 -0.37
C ILE A 12 -6.87 -5.76 0.55
N ASN A 13 -7.99 -6.27 0.02
CA ASN A 13 -9.14 -6.66 0.83
C ASN A 13 -8.87 -7.85 1.75
N SER A 14 -7.89 -8.70 1.44
CA SER A 14 -7.48 -9.79 2.32
C SER A 14 -6.67 -9.31 3.54
N LEU A 15 -6.16 -8.08 3.51
CA LEU A 15 -5.35 -7.51 4.58
C LEU A 15 -6.22 -6.87 5.66
N ASN A 16 -5.95 -7.21 6.92
CA ASN A 16 -6.66 -6.64 8.05
C ASN A 16 -6.17 -5.21 8.34
N ARG A 17 -6.99 -4.21 7.98
CA ARG A 17 -6.66 -2.79 8.12
C ARG A 17 -6.48 -2.35 9.58
N ASP A 18 -7.24 -2.93 10.51
CA ASP A 18 -7.15 -2.59 11.93
C ASP A 18 -5.83 -3.05 12.55
N SER A 19 -5.38 -4.25 12.18
CA SER A 19 -4.08 -4.79 12.59
C SER A 19 -2.94 -3.93 12.06
N PHE A 20 -3.03 -3.48 10.81
CA PHE A 20 -2.07 -2.55 10.23
C PHE A 20 -2.05 -1.21 10.99
N ASN A 21 -3.22 -0.61 11.22
CA ASN A 21 -3.34 0.65 11.95
C ASN A 21 -2.80 0.55 13.38
N ARG A 22 -2.97 -0.60 14.06
CA ARG A 22 -2.39 -0.85 15.38
C ARG A 22 -0.85 -0.81 15.33
N ILE A 23 -0.24 -1.39 14.31
CA ILE A 23 1.21 -1.36 14.10
C ILE A 23 1.68 0.08 13.83
N VAL A 24 1.01 0.80 12.93
CA VAL A 24 1.32 2.21 12.64
C VAL A 24 1.27 3.08 13.90
N LYS A 25 0.23 2.91 14.73
CA LYS A 25 0.10 3.63 16.01
C LYS A 25 1.20 3.24 16.99
N LYS A 26 1.51 1.94 17.12
CA LYS A 26 2.57 1.43 18.01
C LYS A 26 3.92 2.04 17.66
N HIS A 27 4.25 2.13 16.37
CA HIS A 27 5.54 2.65 15.90
C HIS A 27 5.53 4.14 15.57
N LYS A 28 4.38 4.82 15.70
CA LYS A 28 4.18 6.24 15.36
C LYS A 28 4.67 6.57 13.93
N SER A 29 4.51 5.62 13.00
CA SER A 29 5.08 5.70 11.64
C SER A 29 4.57 6.91 10.85
N ASP A 30 3.35 7.38 11.15
CA ASP A 30 2.73 8.53 10.47
C ASP A 30 2.94 9.88 11.20
N LYS A 31 3.72 9.94 12.29
CA LYS A 31 3.83 11.14 13.14
C LYS A 31 4.25 12.41 12.38
N HIS A 32 5.07 12.27 11.33
CA HIS A 32 5.54 13.39 10.49
C HIS A 32 5.23 13.17 9.00
N SER A 33 4.24 12.33 8.66
CA SER A 33 3.89 12.10 7.27
C SER A 33 3.31 13.37 6.65
N LYS A 34 3.93 13.87 5.57
CA LYS A 34 3.45 15.04 4.79
C LYS A 34 2.75 14.59 3.52
N GLY A 35 1.60 13.93 3.66
CA GLY A 35 0.76 13.48 2.54
C GLY A 35 0.78 11.97 2.29
N ILE A 36 1.96 11.35 2.20
CA ILE A 36 2.09 9.89 2.05
C ILE A 36 2.14 9.25 3.44
N ASN A 37 1.05 8.59 3.84
CA ASN A 37 0.98 7.81 5.08
C ASN A 37 1.45 6.35 4.86
N SER A 38 1.65 5.63 5.97
CA SER A 38 2.16 4.25 5.97
C SER A 38 1.32 3.30 5.13
N TRP A 39 0.00 3.49 5.12
CA TRP A 39 -0.89 2.66 4.29
C TRP A 39 -0.71 2.94 2.81
N THR A 40 -0.71 4.21 2.40
CA THR A 40 -0.48 4.60 1.01
C THR A 40 0.89 4.11 0.53
N HIS A 41 1.92 4.24 1.36
CA HIS A 41 3.26 3.74 1.05
C HIS A 41 3.27 2.21 0.89
N PHE A 42 2.60 1.48 1.78
CA PHE A 42 2.49 0.02 1.71
C PHE A 42 1.77 -0.44 0.43
N VAL A 43 0.64 0.17 0.09
CA VAL A 43 -0.10 -0.16 -1.14
C VAL A 43 0.72 0.16 -2.39
N ALA A 44 1.47 1.27 -2.40
CA ALA A 44 2.38 1.61 -3.50
C ALA A 44 3.48 0.55 -3.67
N MET A 45 4.11 0.10 -2.58
CA MET A 45 5.10 -0.97 -2.60
C MET A 45 4.53 -2.30 -3.09
N LEU A 46 3.30 -2.65 -2.68
CA LEU A 46 2.62 -3.85 -3.15
C LEU A 46 2.38 -3.79 -4.66
N PHE A 47 1.96 -2.64 -5.16
CA PHE A 47 1.81 -2.42 -6.59
C PHE A 47 3.15 -2.52 -7.33
N CYS A 48 4.26 -1.99 -6.79
CA CYS A 48 5.60 -2.18 -7.37
C CYS A 48 5.91 -3.66 -7.61
N GLN A 49 5.68 -4.49 -6.59
CA GLN A 49 5.97 -5.93 -6.66
C GLN A 49 5.15 -6.60 -7.77
N MET A 50 3.88 -6.24 -7.91
CA MET A 50 3.03 -6.75 -8.98
C MET A 50 3.44 -6.27 -10.37
N ALA A 51 3.96 -5.04 -10.47
CA ALA A 51 4.47 -4.45 -11.70
C ALA A 51 5.89 -4.91 -12.07
N LYS A 52 6.53 -5.76 -11.24
CA LYS A 52 7.96 -6.11 -11.33
C LYS A 52 8.89 -4.88 -11.31
N ALA A 53 8.44 -3.82 -10.65
CA ALA A 53 9.23 -2.62 -10.44
C ALA A 53 10.20 -2.83 -9.26
N ASN A 54 11.46 -2.44 -9.43
CA ASN A 54 12.48 -2.56 -8.40
C ASN A 54 12.33 -1.49 -7.30
N SER A 55 11.62 -0.41 -7.59
CA SER A 55 11.37 0.66 -6.61
C SER A 55 10.14 1.49 -6.95
N ILE A 56 9.61 2.23 -5.96
CA ILE A 56 8.58 3.25 -6.17
C ILE A 56 9.03 4.31 -7.20
N ARG A 57 10.34 4.54 -7.32
CA ARG A 57 10.90 5.51 -8.26
C ARG A 57 10.53 5.15 -9.70
N GLU A 58 10.59 3.88 -10.08
CA GLU A 58 10.24 3.45 -11.44
C GLU A 58 8.79 3.80 -11.78
N ILE A 59 7.86 3.67 -10.82
CA ILE A 59 6.47 4.08 -11.03
C ILE A 59 6.33 5.60 -11.18
N VAL A 60 7.06 6.37 -10.36
CA VAL A 60 6.95 7.84 -10.33
C VAL A 60 7.55 8.47 -11.59
N TYR A 61 8.62 7.90 -12.15
CA TYR A 61 9.29 8.42 -13.34
C TYR A 61 8.76 7.83 -14.66
N GLY A 62 7.72 7.01 -14.59
CA GLY A 62 7.19 6.28 -15.74
C GLY A 62 7.91 4.96 -15.90
N LEU A 63 7.19 3.89 -15.58
CA LEU A 63 7.55 2.52 -15.93
C LEU A 63 7.95 2.42 -17.41
#